data_AF-A0AAD2TSW5-F1
#
_entry.id   AF-A0AAD2TSW5-F1
#
_cell.length_a   1.000
_cell.length_b   1.000
_cell.length_c   1.000
_cell.angle_alpha   90.00
_cell.angle_beta   90.00
_cell.angle_gamma   90.00
#
_symmetry.space_group_name_H-M   'P 1'
#
loop_
_entity.id
_entity.type
_entity.pdbx_description
1 polymer ?
#
loop_
_entity_poly.entity_id
_entity_poly.type
_entity_poly.pdbx_seq_one_letter_code
_entity_poly.pdbx_strand_id
1 'polypeptide(L)'
;MEVFTELTPECDLTAQMYASGYEKKEIASLKHRAVSTINNQLQTAFLILGVRNGRELALKLAERISGIRLTLDFSPATKSAVASVLLIILCLDSHFDMRRQRIRTRSNANVELTARIRVRTRGRNIII
;
A
#
# COMPACT_ATOMS: atom_id res chain seq x y z
N MET A 1 11.54 -13.54 -14.96
CA MET A 1 12.90 -12.97 -15.01
C MET A 1 13.64 -13.52 -13.82
N GLU A 2 14.74 -14.24 -14.05
CA GLU A 2 15.55 -14.75 -12.94
C GLU A 2 16.38 -13.59 -12.38
N VAL A 3 16.18 -13.28 -11.11
CA VAL A 3 16.87 -12.17 -10.43
C VAL A 3 18.01 -12.69 -9.56
N PHE A 4 17.81 -13.87 -8.95
CA PHE A 4 18.84 -14.56 -8.21
C PHE A 4 19.31 -15.82 -8.96
N THR A 5 20.43 -15.70 -9.68
CA THR A 5 21.06 -16.81 -10.43
C THR A 5 21.59 -17.94 -9.53
N GLU A 6 21.69 -17.69 -8.22
CA GLU A 6 22.14 -18.64 -7.19
C GLU A 6 21.01 -19.58 -6.74
N LEU A 7 19.74 -19.25 -7.07
CA LEU A 7 18.57 -20.01 -6.64
C LEU A 7 17.96 -20.81 -7.78
N THR A 8 17.22 -21.86 -7.42
CA THR A 8 16.31 -22.51 -8.35
C THR A 8 15.21 -21.54 -8.78
N PRO A 9 14.70 -21.64 -10.02
CA PRO A 9 13.74 -20.68 -10.57
C PRO A 9 12.45 -20.61 -9.74
N GLU A 10 12.00 -21.74 -9.18
CA GLU A 10 10.84 -21.75 -8.29
C GLU A 10 11.07 -20.98 -6.98
N CYS A 11 12.28 -21.10 -6.43
CA CYS A 11 12.65 -20.48 -5.16
C CYS A 11 12.94 -18.99 -5.32
N ASP A 12 13.53 -18.60 -6.46
CA ASP A 12 13.71 -17.20 -6.86
C ASP A 12 12.35 -16.49 -6.95
N LEU A 13 11.38 -17.09 -7.64
CA LEU A 13 10.04 -16.52 -7.74
C LEU A 13 9.37 -16.36 -6.36
N THR A 14 9.50 -17.36 -5.47
CA THR A 14 8.99 -17.27 -4.10
C THR A 14 9.67 -16.16 -3.30
N ALA A 15 11.00 -16.02 -3.42
CA ALA A 15 11.77 -14.98 -2.76
C ALA A 15 11.39 -13.58 -3.26
N GLN A 16 11.16 -13.42 -4.56
CA GLN A 16 10.68 -12.18 -5.16
C GLN A 16 9.30 -11.77 -4.63
N MET A 17 8.33 -12.69 -4.62
CA MET A 17 6.99 -12.42 -4.06
C MET A 17 7.08 -12.02 -2.58
N TYR A 18 7.86 -12.74 -1.79
CA TYR A 18 8.03 -12.40 -0.37
C TYR A 18 8.70 -11.03 -0.17
N ALA A 19 9.71 -10.70 -0.97
CA ALA A 19 10.39 -9.41 -0.94
C ALA A 19 9.49 -8.24 -1.39
N SER A 20 8.53 -8.48 -2.29
CA SER A 20 7.50 -7.51 -2.67
C SER A 20 6.43 -7.27 -1.60
N GLY A 21 6.44 -8.06 -0.52
CA GLY A 21 5.55 -7.88 0.64
C GLY A 21 4.37 -8.85 0.71
N TYR A 22 4.30 -9.87 -0.16
CA TYR A 22 3.25 -10.89 -0.05
C TYR A 22 3.46 -11.78 1.18
N GLU A 23 2.36 -12.11 1.86
CA GLU A 23 2.42 -13.03 2.98
C GLU A 23 2.66 -14.48 2.53
N LYS A 24 3.28 -15.29 3.39
CA LYS A 24 3.54 -16.71 3.11
C LYS A 24 2.26 -17.49 2.74
N LYS A 25 1.13 -17.13 3.35
CA LYS A 25 -0.19 -17.74 3.08
C LYS A 25 -0.72 -17.35 1.70
N GLU A 26 -0.54 -16.09 1.31
CA GLU A 26 -0.95 -15.58 -0.01
C GLU A 26 -0.12 -16.24 -1.11
N ILE A 27 1.21 -16.31 -0.92
CA ILE A 27 2.12 -16.99 -1.85
C ILE A 27 1.76 -18.47 -1.99
N ALA A 28 1.45 -19.14 -0.89
CA ALA A 28 1.03 -20.54 -0.89
C ALA A 28 -0.28 -20.74 -1.68
N SER A 29 -1.25 -19.83 -1.51
CA SER A 29 -2.50 -19.82 -2.27
C SER A 29 -2.25 -19.62 -3.77
N LEU A 30 -1.46 -18.61 -4.13
CA LEU A 30 -1.12 -18.29 -5.53
C LEU A 30 -0.36 -19.41 -6.24
N LYS A 31 0.54 -20.11 -5.53
CA LYS A 31 1.31 -21.22 -6.09
C LYS A 31 0.59 -22.57 -5.98
N HIS A 32 -0.59 -22.62 -5.35
CA HIS A 32 -1.28 -23.87 -5.00
C HIS A 32 -0.37 -24.89 -4.28
N ARG A 33 0.45 -24.40 -3.34
CA ARG A 33 1.38 -25.20 -2.53
C ARG A 33 1.06 -25.07 -1.04
N ALA A 34 1.52 -26.03 -0.25
CA ALA A 34 1.42 -25.92 1.20
C ALA A 34 2.28 -24.77 1.74
N VAL A 35 1.81 -24.12 2.81
CA VAL A 35 2.54 -23.03 3.47
C VAL A 35 3.90 -23.50 4.00
N SER A 36 4.01 -24.75 4.44
CA SER A 36 5.26 -25.37 4.87
C SER A 36 6.29 -25.45 3.73
N THR A 37 5.86 -25.77 2.50
CA THR A 37 6.73 -25.79 1.32
C THR A 37 7.28 -24.40 1.01
N ILE A 38 6.43 -23.36 1.07
CA ILE A 38 6.86 -21.96 0.89
C ILE A 38 7.87 -21.56 1.97
N ASN A 39 7.62 -21.95 3.22
CA ASN A 39 8.52 -21.64 4.32
C ASN A 39 9.89 -22.32 4.15
N ASN A 40 9.91 -23.57 3.68
CA ASN A 40 11.14 -24.29 3.37
C ASN A 40 11.91 -23.61 2.22
N GLN A 41 11.23 -23.23 1.13
CA GLN A 41 11.84 -22.49 0.03
C GLN A 41 12.47 -21.17 0.53
N LEU A 42 11.77 -20.40 1.36
CA LEU A 42 12.30 -19.15 1.92
C LEU A 42 13.49 -19.38 2.85
N GLN A 43 13.49 -20.44 3.68
CA GLN A 43 14.63 -20.77 4.52
C GLN A 43 15.86 -21.12 3.67
N THR A 44 15.69 -21.93 2.63
CA THR A 44 16.76 -22.25 1.68
C THR A 44 17.26 -20.99 0.96
N ALA A 45 16.35 -20.10 0.55
CA ALA A 45 16.70 -18.83 -0.07
C ALA A 45 17.52 -17.93 0.87
N PHE A 46 17.12 -17.81 2.13
CA PHE A 46 17.86 -17.05 3.14
C PHE A 46 19.25 -17.63 3.39
N LEU A 47 19.36 -18.95 3.45
CA LEU A 47 20.65 -19.62 3.63
C LEU A 47 21.59 -19.38 2.45
N ILE A 48 21.13 -19.61 1.21
CA ILE A 48 21.94 -19.45 -0.01
C ILE A 48 22.33 -17.98 -0.21
N LEU A 49 21.39 -17.05 -0.02
CA LEU A 49 21.66 -15.62 -0.19
C LEU A 49 22.43 -15.03 1.00
N GLY A 50 22.65 -15.77 2.09
CA GLY A 50 23.30 -15.24 3.30
C GLY A 50 22.51 -14.12 3.97
N VAL A 51 21.18 -14.16 3.88
CA VAL A 51 20.27 -13.11 4.34
C VAL A 51 19.61 -13.55 5.65
N ARG A 52 19.51 -12.64 6.64
CA ARG A 52 18.97 -12.97 7.97
C ARG A 52 17.50 -12.63 8.12
N ASN A 53 17.00 -11.68 7.33
CA ASN A 53 15.62 -11.18 7.45
C ASN A 53 15.01 -10.83 6.09
N GLY A 54 13.67 -10.80 6.03
CA GLY A 54 12.93 -10.40 4.82
C GLY A 54 13.28 -8.99 4.32
N ARG A 55 13.62 -8.07 5.24
CA ARG A 55 14.09 -6.72 4.88
C ARG A 55 15.39 -6.73 4.09
N GLU A 56 16.37 -7.52 4.53
CA GLU A 56 17.63 -7.67 3.82
C GLU A 56 17.43 -8.36 2.47
N LEU A 57 16.47 -9.30 2.38
CA LEU A 57 16.11 -9.93 1.10
C LEU A 57 15.55 -8.89 0.13
N ALA A 58 14.64 -8.03 0.59
CA ALA A 58 14.05 -6.98 -0.23
C ALA A 58 15.09 -5.96 -0.70
N LEU A 59 16.03 -5.58 0.17
CA LEU A 59 17.16 -4.73 -0.21
C LEU A 59 18.03 -5.41 -1.26
N LYS A 60 18.41 -6.67 -1.05
CA LYS A 60 19.24 -7.43 -2.00
C LYS A 60 18.54 -7.60 -3.35
N LEU A 61 17.22 -7.79 -3.34
CA LEU A 61 16.42 -7.82 -4.56
C LEU A 61 16.45 -6.48 -5.28
N ALA A 62 16.24 -5.38 -4.56
CA ALA A 62 16.26 -4.05 -5.13
C ALA A 62 17.64 -3.70 -5.71
N GLU A 63 18.74 -4.07 -5.03
CA GLU A 63 20.10 -3.93 -5.56
C GLU A 63 20.29 -4.70 -6.87
N ARG A 64 19.77 -5.94 -6.96
CA ARG A 64 19.87 -6.77 -8.17
C ARG A 64 19.05 -6.22 -9.33
N ILE A 65 17.84 -5.69 -9.08
CA ILE A 65 16.98 -5.12 -10.11
C ILE A 65 17.53 -3.76 -10.59
N SER A 66 17.98 -2.91 -9.67
CA SER A 66 18.47 -1.57 -10.00
C SER A 66 19.92 -1.55 -10.50
N GLY A 67 20.70 -2.61 -10.27
CA GLY A 67 22.13 -2.67 -10.63
C GLY A 67 23.01 -1.70 -9.84
N ILE A 68 22.46 -1.01 -8.84
CA ILE A 68 23.11 -0.01 -8.01
C ILE A 68 22.95 -0.45 -6.55
N ARG A 69 24.02 -0.33 -5.75
CA ARG A 69 23.92 -0.53 -4.30
C ARG A 69 23.02 0.54 -3.69
N LEU A 70 21.84 0.13 -3.26
CA LEU A 70 20.84 0.98 -2.60
C LEU A 70 21.26 1.23 -1.16
N THR A 71 22.25 2.10 -0.97
CA THR A 71 22.50 2.70 0.34
C THR A 71 21.43 3.76 0.56
N LEU A 72 20.43 3.48 1.41
CA LEU A 72 19.45 4.46 1.89
C LEU A 72 20.08 5.50 2.85
N ASP A 73 21.40 5.70 2.77
CA ASP A 73 22.17 6.70 3.48
C ASP A 73 22.00 8.07 2.80
N PHE A 74 20.74 8.49 2.70
CA PHE A 74 20.41 9.84 2.30
C PHE A 74 20.87 10.80 3.40
N SER A 75 21.53 11.88 2.98
CA SER A 75 21.93 12.98 3.86
C SER A 75 20.73 13.45 4.68
N PRO A 76 20.93 13.87 5.95
CA PRO A 76 19.87 14.43 6.79
C PRO A 76 19.05 15.53 6.07
N ALA A 77 19.70 16.31 5.21
CA ALA A 77 19.05 17.33 4.39
C ALA A 77 18.05 16.72 3.39
N THR A 78 18.42 15.64 2.71
CA THR A 78 17.56 14.94 1.74
C THR A 78 16.38 14.25 2.45
N LYS A 79 16.62 13.64 3.62
CA LYS A 79 15.55 13.05 4.44
C LYS A 79 14.56 14.11 4.90
N SER A 80 15.05 15.26 5.36
CA SER A 80 14.22 16.40 5.75
C SER A 80 13.41 16.96 4.57
N ALA A 81 14.03 17.10 3.40
CA ALA A 81 13.35 17.57 2.18
C ALA A 81 12.24 16.61 1.72
N VAL A 82 12.49 15.29 1.74
CA VAL A 82 11.46 14.30 1.40
C VAL A 82 10.32 14.32 2.42
N ALA A 83 10.64 14.41 3.72
CA ALA A 83 9.63 14.51 4.77
C ALA A 83 8.77 15.77 4.63
N SER A 84 9.37 16.93 4.34
CA SER A 84 8.62 18.18 4.16
C SER A 84 7.72 18.13 2.94
N VAL A 85 8.18 17.56 1.81
CA VAL A 85 7.37 17.37 0.61
C VAL A 85 6.18 16.43 0.88
N LEU A 86 6.41 15.29 1.54
CA LEU A 86 5.35 14.34 1.89
C LEU A 86 4.31 14.96 2.83
N LEU A 87 4.75 15.76 3.80
CA LEU A 87 3.85 16.51 4.69
C LEU A 87 3.00 17.52 3.93
N ILE A 88 3.57 18.24 2.95
CA ILE A 88 2.80 19.17 2.10
C ILE A 88 1.73 18.41 1.32
N ILE A 89 2.07 17.28 0.71
CA ILE A 89 1.12 16.45 -0.05
C ILE A 89 -0.02 15.99 0.88
N LEU A 90 0.29 15.48 2.07
CA LEU A 90 -0.71 15.02 3.04
C LEU A 90 -1.62 16.15 3.52
N CYS A 91 -1.04 17.33 3.80
CA CYS A 91 -1.80 18.52 4.19
C CYS A 91 -2.75 18.98 3.08
N LEU A 92 -2.29 18.97 1.82
CA LEU A 92 -3.11 19.32 0.68
C LEU A 92 -4.24 18.32 0.48
N ASP A 93 -3.95 17.02 0.52
CA ASP A 93 -4.95 15.96 0.39
C ASP A 93 -6.02 16.06 1.48
N SER A 94 -5.61 16.24 2.74
CA SER A 94 -6.52 16.45 3.87
C SER A 94 -7.38 17.71 3.69
N HIS A 95 -6.80 18.80 3.20
CA HIS A 95 -7.54 20.03 2.93
C HIS A 95 -8.56 19.85 1.79
N PHE A 96 -8.20 19.14 0.72
CA PHE A 96 -9.11 18.80 -0.36
C PHE A 96 -10.24 17.87 0.12
N ASP A 97 -9.95 16.88 0.97
CA ASP A 97 -10.99 15.99 1.50
C ASP A 97 -11.92 16.74 2.45
N MET A 98 -11.41 17.60 3.33
CA MET A 98 -12.24 18.48 4.17
C MET A 98 -13.13 19.43 3.34
N ARG A 99 -12.60 20.00 2.26
CA ARG A 99 -13.38 20.81 1.29
C ARG A 99 -14.49 19.97 0.66
N ARG A 100 -14.18 18.74 0.25
CA ARG A 100 -15.13 17.81 -0.36
C ARG A 100 -16.23 17.39 0.62
N GLN A 101 -15.88 17.12 1.88
CA GLN A 101 -16.82 16.80 2.95
C GLN A 101 -17.74 18.00 3.26
N ARG A 102 -17.20 19.22 3.36
CA ARG A 102 -18.01 20.44 3.57
C ARG A 102 -19.08 20.63 2.50
N ILE A 103 -18.72 20.43 1.23
CA ILE A 103 -19.66 20.53 0.10
C ILE A 103 -20.78 19.49 0.22
N ARG A 104 -20.45 18.25 0.61
CA ARG A 104 -21.44 17.19 0.85
C ARG A 104 -22.38 17.50 2.01
N THR A 105 -21.87 17.95 3.17
CA THR A 105 -22.70 18.35 4.30
C THR A 105 -23.65 19.50 3.96
N ARG A 106 -23.18 20.50 3.19
CA ARG A 106 -23.99 21.64 2.78
C ARG A 106 -25.09 21.24 1.78
N SER A 107 -24.76 20.33 0.85
CA SER A 107 -25.75 19.73 -0.05
C SER A 107 -26.82 18.96 0.72
N ASN A 108 -26.43 18.09 1.66
CA ASN A 108 -27.36 17.31 2.46
C ASN A 108 -28.29 18.19 3.31
N ALA A 109 -27.77 19.26 3.92
CA ALA A 109 -28.57 20.22 4.67
C ALA A 109 -29.58 20.96 3.78
N ASN A 110 -29.19 21.33 2.55
CA ASN A 110 -30.08 21.97 1.59
C ASN A 110 -31.19 21.02 1.11
N VAL A 111 -30.87 19.73 0.90
CA VAL A 111 -31.84 18.68 0.56
C VAL A 111 -32.84 18.48 1.71
N GLU A 112 -32.35 18.42 2.95
CA GLU A 112 -33.19 18.27 4.15
C GLU A 112 -34.12 19.48 4.34
N LEU A 113 -33.61 20.70 4.18
CA LEU A 113 -34.42 21.92 4.26
C LEU A 113 -35.50 21.95 3.15
N THR A 114 -35.12 21.58 1.92
CA THR A 114 -36.05 21.50 0.78
C THR A 114 -37.13 20.44 1.00
N ALA A 115 -36.77 19.29 1.59
CA ALA A 115 -37.72 18.24 1.95
C ALA A 115 -38.70 18.71 3.04
N ARG A 116 -38.22 19.37 4.10
CA ARG A 116 -39.07 19.94 5.16
C ARG A 116 -40.04 21.00 4.63
N ILE A 117 -39.58 21.88 3.73
CA ILE A 117 -40.43 22.89 3.08
C ILE A 117 -41.53 22.21 2.24
N ARG A 118 -41.17 21.20 1.43
CA ARG A 118 -42.15 20.45 0.62
C ARG A 118 -43.18 19.69 1.45
N VAL A 119 -42.79 19.10 2.58
CA VAL A 119 -43.74 18.44 3.49
C VAL A 119 -44.70 19.47 4.10
N ARG A 120 -44.20 20.65 4.50
CA ARG A 120 -45.01 21.72 5.08
C ARG A 120 -45.99 22.34 4.07
N THR A 121 -45.60 22.50 2.80
CA THR A 121 -46.52 22.97 1.75
C THR A 121 -47.58 21.92 1.40
N ARG A 122 -47.22 20.63 1.36
CA ARG A 122 -48.16 19.52 1.11
C ARG A 122 -49.19 19.37 2.24
N GLY A 123 -48.80 19.55 3.51
CA GLY A 123 -49.72 19.52 4.64
C GLY A 123 -50.77 20.65 4.64
N ARG A 124 -50.45 21.82 4.08
CA ARG A 124 -51.43 22.92 3.93
C ARG A 124 -52.43 22.69 2.81
N ASN A 125 -52.08 21.91 1.79
CA ASN A 125 -52.98 21.60 0.66
C ASN A 125 -53.96 20.45 0.95
N ILE A 126 -53.90 19.84 2.14
CA ILE A 126 -54.82 18.76 2.57
C ILE A 126 -55.94 19.29 3.49
N ILE A 127 -55.83 20.56 3.93
CA ILE A 127 -56.76 21.19 4.91
C ILE A 127 -57.69 22.22 4.21
N ILE A 128 -57.78 22.20 2.88
CA ILE A 128 -58.77 22.95 2.08
C ILE A 128 -59.52 21.93 1.22
#